data_AF-A0A929I4D3-F1
#
_entry.id   AF-A0A929I4D3-F1
#
_cell.length_a   1.000
_cell.length_b   1.000
_cell.length_c   1.000
_cell.angle_alpha   90.00
_cell.angle_beta   90.00
_cell.angle_gamma   90.00
#
_symmetry.space_group_name_H-M   'P 1'
#
loop_
_entity.id
_entity.type
_entity.pdbx_description
1 polymer ?
#
loop_
_entity_poly.entity_id
_entity_poly.type
_entity_poly.pdbx_seq_one_letter_code
_entity_poly.pdbx_strand_id
1 'polypeptide(L)'
;GLHRKKQMPLFRMFRREIFGNGGLFSSAQPGVATTQALFGMTEEDRISHLVDLTQKASLVLERELKLTGFWESIPARNKLKADLQKILLSPEFVKLPDLIKNRAHIISRIMEIAEKNNDTILYAE
;
A
#
# COMPACT_ATOMS: atom_id res chain seq x y z
N GLY A 1 10.33 4.74 -10.76
CA GLY A 1 10.35 3.59 -9.83
C GLY A 1 10.03 4.04 -8.42
N LEU A 2 9.79 3.10 -7.49
CA LEU A 2 9.49 3.44 -6.09
C LEU A 2 10.74 3.90 -5.33
N HIS A 3 10.60 4.91 -4.48
CA HIS A 3 11.67 5.38 -3.62
C HIS A 3 12.03 4.31 -2.57
N ARG A 4 13.29 3.86 -2.56
CA ARG A 4 13.73 2.69 -1.78
C ARG A 4 13.46 2.82 -0.28
N LYS A 5 13.68 3.99 0.31
CA LYS A 5 13.47 4.24 1.74
C LYS A 5 12.02 4.63 2.08
N LYS A 6 11.46 5.62 1.38
CA LYS A 6 10.10 6.15 1.66
C LYS A 6 8.98 5.19 1.32
N GLN A 7 9.06 4.50 0.18
CA GLN A 7 7.91 3.83 -0.43
C GLN A 7 7.99 2.29 -0.32
N MET A 8 9.18 1.70 -0.33
CA MET A 8 9.31 0.23 -0.26
C MET A 8 8.74 -0.41 1.03
N PRO A 9 8.79 0.21 2.21
CA PRO A 9 8.13 -0.35 3.39
C PRO A 9 6.63 -0.53 3.19
N LEU A 10 5.96 0.46 2.57
CA LEU A 10 4.54 0.38 2.24
C LEU A 10 4.28 -0.64 1.14
N PHE A 11 5.07 -0.65 0.07
CA PHE A 11 4.95 -1.64 -1.01
C PHE A 11 5.01 -3.08 -0.49
N ARG A 12 6.00 -3.39 0.36
CA ARG A 12 6.16 -4.72 0.96
C ARG A 12 4.98 -5.10 1.83
N MET A 13 4.45 -4.14 2.58
CA MET A 13 3.25 -4.33 3.40
C MET A 13 2.04 -4.62 2.51
N PHE A 14 1.74 -3.76 1.53
CA PHE A 14 0.61 -3.99 0.61
C PHE A 14 0.70 -5.33 -0.11
N ARG A 15 1.89 -5.68 -0.62
CA ARG A 15 2.14 -7.00 -1.22
C ARG A 15 1.68 -8.14 -0.32
N ARG A 16 2.07 -8.10 0.96
CA ARG A 16 1.75 -9.15 1.92
C ARG A 16 0.28 -9.16 2.31
N GLU A 17 -0.32 -7.99 2.55
CA GLU A 17 -1.71 -7.91 3.02
C GLU A 17 -2.74 -8.17 1.91
N ILE A 18 -2.40 -7.91 0.64
CA ILE A 18 -3.26 -8.08 -0.54
C ILE A 18 -3.10 -9.48 -1.14
N PHE A 19 -1.86 -9.99 -1.22
CA PHE A 19 -1.58 -11.25 -1.91
C PHE A 19 -1.06 -12.37 -0.99
N GLY A 20 -0.93 -12.12 0.31
CA GLY A 20 -0.39 -13.10 1.27
C GLY A 20 1.12 -13.37 1.11
N ASN A 21 1.61 -14.35 1.87
CA ASN A 21 3.05 -14.71 1.88
C ASN A 21 3.57 -15.32 0.57
N GLY A 22 2.70 -15.74 -0.35
CA GLY A 22 3.10 -16.40 -1.62
C GLY A 22 2.63 -15.70 -2.91
N GLY A 23 1.72 -14.73 -2.87
CA GLY A 23 0.88 -14.41 -4.04
C GLY A 23 1.41 -13.43 -5.08
N LEU A 24 2.63 -12.89 -4.94
CA LEU A 24 3.25 -12.02 -5.98
C LEU A 24 4.45 -12.65 -6.68
N PHE A 25 5.30 -13.38 -5.93
CA PHE A 25 6.42 -14.16 -6.47
C PHE A 25 6.36 -15.52 -5.80
N SER A 26 5.33 -16.32 -6.12
CA SER A 26 5.37 -17.71 -5.68
C SER A 26 6.48 -18.37 -6.47
N SER A 27 7.43 -19.02 -5.78
CA SER A 27 8.49 -19.83 -6.37
C SER A 27 7.94 -21.11 -7.00
N ALA A 28 6.79 -21.03 -7.68
CA ALA A 28 6.28 -22.12 -8.48
C ALA A 28 7.26 -22.31 -9.65
N GLN A 29 7.66 -23.56 -9.83
CA GLN A 29 8.56 -23.99 -10.90
C GLN A 29 8.11 -23.41 -12.26
N PRO A 30 9.03 -23.05 -13.15
CA PRO A 30 8.68 -22.59 -14.49
C PRO A 30 7.81 -23.64 -15.19
N GLY A 31 6.52 -23.35 -15.35
CA GLY A 31 5.54 -24.26 -15.96
C GLY A 31 4.16 -24.32 -15.30
N VAL A 32 3.95 -23.77 -14.10
CA VAL A 32 2.62 -23.77 -13.45
C VAL A 32 1.95 -22.40 -13.54
N ALA A 33 1.04 -22.26 -14.49
CA ALA A 33 0.19 -21.08 -14.75
C ALA A 33 -0.86 -20.81 -13.65
N THR A 34 -0.56 -21.12 -12.39
CA THR A 34 -1.58 -21.24 -11.34
C THR A 34 -1.98 -19.90 -10.73
N THR A 35 -1.12 -18.89 -10.78
CA THR A 35 -1.44 -17.56 -10.20
C THR A 35 -2.27 -16.69 -11.15
N GLN A 36 -1.99 -16.75 -12.47
CA GLN A 36 -2.70 -15.99 -13.50
C GLN A 36 -4.19 -16.37 -13.57
N ALA A 37 -4.50 -17.65 -13.33
CA ALA A 37 -5.85 -18.21 -13.41
C ALA A 37 -6.80 -17.80 -12.28
N LEU A 38 -6.30 -17.48 -11.08
CA LEU A 38 -7.15 -17.22 -9.90
C LEU A 38 -7.86 -15.85 -9.92
N PHE A 39 -7.37 -14.89 -10.71
CA PHE A 39 -7.90 -13.51 -10.72
C PHE A 39 -7.99 -12.85 -12.11
N GLY A 40 -7.68 -13.58 -13.20
CA GLY A 40 -7.71 -13.03 -14.57
C GLY A 40 -6.75 -11.85 -14.78
N MET A 41 -5.73 -11.70 -13.93
CA MET A 41 -4.78 -10.58 -13.91
C MET A 41 -3.36 -11.13 -13.98
N THR A 42 -2.55 -10.58 -14.89
CA THR A 42 -1.15 -10.97 -15.08
C THR A 42 -0.28 -10.53 -13.90
N GLU A 43 0.92 -11.08 -13.78
CA GLU A 43 1.87 -10.65 -12.75
C GLU A 43 2.30 -9.18 -12.95
N GLU A 44 2.54 -8.78 -14.19
CA GLU A 44 2.89 -7.40 -14.55
C GLU A 44 1.79 -6.41 -14.18
N ASP A 45 0.53 -6.79 -14.40
CA ASP A 45 -0.62 -5.99 -13.98
C ASP A 45 -0.64 -5.83 -12.45
N ARG A 46 -0.45 -6.92 -11.69
CA ARG A 46 -0.43 -6.86 -10.22
C ARG A 46 0.68 -5.95 -9.71
N ILE A 47 1.88 -6.05 -10.28
CA ILE A 47 3.01 -5.20 -9.93
C ILE A 47 2.67 -3.75 -10.24
N SER A 48 2.09 -3.47 -11.40
CA SER A 48 1.71 -2.12 -11.81
C SER A 48 0.68 -1.50 -10.86
N HIS A 49 -0.37 -2.23 -10.51
CA HIS A 49 -1.38 -1.76 -9.54
C HIS A 49 -0.78 -1.55 -8.15
N LEU A 50 0.14 -2.42 -7.72
CA LEU A 50 0.78 -2.29 -6.41
C LEU A 50 1.72 -1.08 -6.34
N VAL A 51 2.45 -0.82 -7.43
CA VAL A 51 3.30 0.38 -7.56
C VAL A 51 2.44 1.64 -7.51
N ASP A 52 1.36 1.69 -8.28
CA ASP A 52 0.45 2.84 -8.31
C ASP A 52 -0.22 3.07 -6.94
N LEU A 53 -0.74 2.02 -6.30
CA LEU A 53 -1.30 2.09 -4.96
C LEU A 53 -0.28 2.63 -3.95
N THR A 54 0.97 2.15 -4.02
CA THR A 54 2.04 2.63 -3.14
C THR A 54 2.31 4.11 -3.35
N GLN A 55 2.42 4.56 -4.61
CA GLN A 55 2.68 5.96 -4.93
C GLN A 55 1.55 6.87 -4.42
N LYS A 56 0.29 6.53 -4.70
CA LYS A 56 -0.87 7.31 -4.24
C LYS A 56 -0.97 7.39 -2.73
N ALA A 57 -0.76 6.27 -2.03
CA ALA A 57 -0.75 6.26 -0.56
C ALA A 57 0.40 7.09 0.02
N SER A 58 1.61 6.98 -0.55
CA SER A 58 2.78 7.76 -0.11
C SER A 58 2.60 9.26 -0.33
N LEU A 59 2.01 9.69 -1.44
CA LEU A 59 1.75 11.10 -1.71
C LEU A 59 0.85 11.73 -0.64
N VAL A 60 -0.22 11.04 -0.26
CA VAL A 60 -1.13 11.54 0.79
C VAL A 60 -0.43 11.52 2.15
N LEU A 61 0.34 10.47 2.47
CA LEU A 61 1.14 10.43 3.69
C LEU A 61 2.10 11.60 3.79
N GLU A 62 2.94 11.80 2.78
CA GLU A 62 3.92 12.90 2.77
C GLU A 62 3.25 14.27 2.91
N ARG A 63 2.09 14.46 2.29
CA ARG A 63 1.32 15.71 2.40
C ARG A 63 0.84 15.96 3.82
N GLU A 64 0.24 14.96 4.47
CA GLU A 64 -0.30 15.13 5.82
C GLU A 64 0.81 15.16 6.89
N LEU A 65 1.86 14.33 6.77
CA LEU A 65 2.98 14.29 7.72
C LEU A 65 3.82 15.57 7.74
N LYS A 66 3.81 16.36 6.65
CA LYS A 66 4.48 17.67 6.60
C LYS A 66 3.80 18.73 7.49
N LEU A 67 2.56 18.50 7.92
CA LEU A 67 1.83 19.45 8.75
C LEU A 67 2.35 19.39 10.20
N THR A 68 2.72 20.55 10.75
CA THR A 68 3.17 20.65 12.14
C THR A 68 2.10 20.14 13.10
N GLY A 69 2.52 19.30 14.06
CA GLY A 69 1.60 18.72 15.04
C GLY A 69 0.65 17.66 14.48
N PHE A 70 0.91 17.11 13.28
CA PHE A 70 0.09 16.07 12.67
C PHE A 70 -0.27 14.92 13.65
N TRP A 71 0.73 14.38 14.36
CA TRP A 71 0.54 13.24 15.26
C TRP A 71 -0.32 13.56 16.50
N GLU A 72 -0.31 14.82 16.95
CA GLU A 72 -1.11 15.30 18.07
C GLU A 72 -2.57 15.61 17.66
N SER A 73 -2.80 15.81 16.36
CA SER A 73 -4.12 16.18 15.83
C SER A 73 -4.95 14.95 15.47
N ILE A 74 -5.87 14.56 16.37
CA ILE A 74 -6.89 13.53 16.10
C ILE A 74 -7.66 13.82 14.80
N PRO A 75 -8.13 15.06 14.52
CA PRO A 75 -8.79 15.37 13.25
C PRO A 75 -7.90 15.12 12.03
N ALA A 76 -6.61 15.49 12.07
CA ALA A 76 -5.69 15.26 10.96
C ALA A 76 -5.45 13.76 10.70
N ARG A 77 -5.27 12.97 11.77
CA ARG A 77 -5.14 11.51 11.65
C ARG A 77 -6.41 10.87 11.08
N ASN A 78 -7.59 11.34 11.46
CA ASN A 78 -8.87 10.85 10.92
C ASN A 78 -9.05 11.23 9.44
N LYS A 79 -8.64 12.43 9.05
CA LYS A 79 -8.62 12.86 7.64
C LYS A 79 -7.70 11.97 6.81
N LEU A 80 -6.47 11.70 7.28
CA LEU A 80 -5.55 10.80 6.59
C LEU A 80 -6.15 9.40 6.41
N LYS A 81 -6.75 8.82 7.47
CA LYS A 81 -7.42 7.52 7.38
C LYS A 81 -8.55 7.52 6.34
N ALA A 82 -9.35 8.60 6.29
CA ALA A 82 -10.42 8.75 5.30
C ALA A 82 -9.87 8.86 3.86
N ASP A 83 -8.80 9.62 3.65
CA ASP A 83 -8.17 9.76 2.34
C ASP A 83 -7.51 8.44 1.88
N LEU A 84 -6.86 7.70 2.79
CA LEU A 84 -6.35 6.36 2.52
C LEU A 84 -7.48 5.40 2.16
N GLN A 85 -8.62 5.45 2.87
CA GLN A 85 -9.77 4.62 2.53
C GLN A 85 -10.31 4.93 1.12
N LYS A 86 -10.39 6.20 0.73
CA LYS A 86 -10.81 6.59 -0.64
C LYS A 86 -9.86 6.02 -1.69
N ILE A 87 -8.54 6.05 -1.43
CA ILE A 87 -7.56 5.43 -2.33
C ILE A 87 -7.82 3.93 -2.43
N LEU A 88 -7.83 3.20 -1.30
CA LEU A 88 -7.98 1.74 -1.30
C LEU A 88 -9.29 1.25 -1.93
N LEU A 89 -10.35 2.06 -1.88
CA LEU A 89 -11.66 1.74 -2.45
C LEU A 89 -11.89 2.36 -3.84
N SER A 90 -10.86 2.97 -4.44
CA SER A 90 -10.97 3.51 -5.80
C SER A 90 -11.19 2.37 -6.81
N PRO A 91 -11.92 2.62 -7.93
CA PRO A 91 -12.25 1.58 -8.91
C PRO A 91 -11.04 0.84 -9.47
N GLU A 92 -9.88 1.50 -9.48
CA GLU A 92 -8.60 0.97 -9.95
C GLU A 92 -8.10 -0.18 -9.06
N PHE A 93 -8.34 -0.13 -7.75
CA PHE A 93 -7.83 -1.11 -6.78
C PHE A 93 -8.88 -2.10 -6.27
N VAL A 94 -10.17 -1.87 -6.53
CA VAL A 94 -11.27 -2.76 -6.15
C VAL A 94 -11.09 -4.19 -6.69
N LYS A 95 -10.34 -4.37 -7.78
CA LYS A 95 -10.02 -5.67 -8.37
C LYS A 95 -8.93 -6.45 -7.62
N LEU A 96 -8.21 -5.81 -6.70
CA LEU A 96 -7.16 -6.46 -5.93
C LEU A 96 -7.78 -7.37 -4.86
N PRO A 97 -7.31 -8.62 -4.74
CA PRO A 97 -7.86 -9.58 -3.78
C PRO A 97 -7.67 -9.08 -2.36
N ASP A 98 -8.63 -9.39 -1.49
CA ASP A 98 -8.61 -9.12 -0.05
C ASP A 98 -8.44 -7.65 0.38
N LEU A 99 -8.23 -6.70 -0.55
CA LEU A 99 -8.02 -5.29 -0.26
C LEU A 99 -9.23 -4.68 0.45
N ILE A 100 -10.43 -4.90 -0.09
CA ILE A 100 -11.67 -4.34 0.46
C ILE A 100 -11.99 -4.98 1.81
N LYS A 101 -11.79 -6.29 1.92
CA LYS A 101 -12.01 -7.07 3.15
C LYS A 101 -11.08 -6.62 4.27
N ASN A 102 -9.80 -6.43 3.96
CA ASN A 102 -8.75 -6.10 4.92
C ASN A 102 -8.48 -4.59 5.05
N ARG A 103 -9.25 -3.73 4.39
CA ARG A 103 -8.99 -2.28 4.31
C ARG A 103 -8.71 -1.61 5.66
N ALA A 104 -9.46 -1.97 6.70
CA ALA A 104 -9.29 -1.38 8.03
C ALA A 104 -7.95 -1.79 8.66
N HIS A 105 -7.58 -3.06 8.53
CA HIS A 105 -6.27 -3.57 8.95
C HIS A 105 -5.15 -2.89 8.15
N ILE A 106 -5.29 -2.82 6.83
CA ILE A 106 -4.31 -2.16 5.94
C ILE A 106 -4.11 -0.70 6.34
N ILE A 107 -5.18 0.06 6.60
CA ILE A 107 -5.07 1.45 7.07
C ILE A 107 -4.33 1.51 8.41
N SER A 108 -4.61 0.62 9.35
CA SER A 108 -3.85 0.54 10.62
C SER A 108 -2.36 0.33 10.36
N ARG A 109 -2.01 -0.63 9.50
CA ARG A 109 -0.61 -0.92 9.13
C ARG A 109 0.08 0.25 8.44
N ILE A 110 -0.64 1.00 7.60
CA ILE A 110 -0.12 2.23 6.98
C ILE A 110 0.21 3.25 8.06
N MET A 111 -0.71 3.50 9.00
CA MET A 111 -0.50 4.45 10.10
C MET A 111 0.69 4.07 10.97
N GLU A 112 0.82 2.78 11.33
CA GLU A 112 1.96 2.27 12.11
C GLU A 112 3.30 2.47 11.39
N ILE A 113 3.35 2.21 10.07
CA ILE A 113 4.55 2.43 9.27
C ILE A 113 4.87 3.91 9.17
N ALA A 114 3.85 4.75 8.97
CA ALA A 114 4.01 6.20 8.89
C ALA A 114 4.56 6.78 10.19
N GLU A 115 4.10 6.30 11.34
CA GLU A 115 4.58 6.72 12.66
C GLU A 115 6.04 6.32 12.88
N LYS A 116 6.36 5.04 12.63
CA LYS A 116 7.73 4.51 12.83
C LYS A 116 8.75 5.10 11.86
N ASN A 117 8.33 5.39 10.63
CA ASN A 117 9.21 5.85 9.56
C ASN A 117 9.03 7.34 9.23
N ASN A 118 8.40 8.11 10.12
CA ASN A 118 8.03 9.51 9.86
C ASN A 118 9.16 10.32 9.24
N ASP A 119 10.33 10.33 9.89
CA ASP A 119 11.48 11.12 9.42
C ASP A 119 12.05 10.59 8.12
N THR A 120 12.03 9.27 7.91
CA THR A 120 12.45 8.67 6.65
C THR A 120 11.52 9.09 5.51
N ILE A 121 10.21 9.12 5.75
CA ILE A 121 9.21 9.55 4.76
C ILE A 121 9.43 11.03 4.40
N LEU A 122 9.67 11.88 5.40
CA LEU A 122 9.82 13.32 5.18
C LEU A 122 11.17 13.71 4.56
N TYR A 123 12.26 13.10 5.03
CA TYR A 123 13.62 13.65 4.82
C TYR A 123 14.58 12.74 4.06
N ALA A 124 14.21 11.50 3.72
CA ALA A 124 15.09 10.69 2.88
C ALA A 124 15.26 11.32 1.49
N GLU A 125 16.49 11.25 0.97
CA GLU A 125 16.84 11.56 -0.42
C GLU A 125 17.02 10.28 -1.25
#